data_AF-A0A2A9PHD6-F1
#
_entry.id   AF-A0A2A9PHD6-F1
#
_cell.length_a   1.000
_cell.length_b   1.000
_cell.length_c   1.000
_cell.angle_alpha   90.00
_cell.angle_beta   90.00
_cell.angle_gamma   90.00
#
_symmetry.space_group_name_H-M   'P 1'
#
loop_
_entity.id
_entity.type
_entity.pdbx_description
1 polymer ?
#
loop_
_entity_poly.entity_id
_entity_poly.type
_entity_poly.pdbx_seq_one_letter_code
_entity_poly.pdbx_strand_id
1 'polypeptide(L)'
;MPGATTTEISSDEVIRKVAQLQPTLGAGSPPMEEKEMLEIGKTILHYLERGQLLNSKALHEVNTLFYLWNTKKSDSLNSYALDSLAIEITAVQIFLSNL
;
A
#
# COMPACT_ATOMS: atom_id res chain seq x y z
N MET A 1 -16.06 22.44 -19.24
CA MET A 1 -15.35 21.77 -18.14
C MET A 1 -15.97 20.39 -17.96
N PRO A 2 -15.26 19.28 -18.19
CA PRO A 2 -15.73 17.97 -17.77
C PRO A 2 -15.32 17.73 -16.32
N GLY A 3 -16.29 17.43 -15.45
CA GLY A 3 -16.07 17.08 -14.05
C GLY A 3 -15.34 15.75 -13.95
N ALA A 4 -14.24 15.72 -13.21
CA ALA A 4 -13.59 14.48 -12.84
C ALA A 4 -14.56 13.68 -11.96
N THR A 5 -15.09 12.59 -12.51
CA THR A 5 -15.74 11.54 -11.73
C THR A 5 -14.69 10.94 -10.81
N THR A 6 -14.61 11.44 -9.58
CA THR A 6 -13.86 10.80 -8.50
C THR A 6 -14.50 9.43 -8.31
N THR A 7 -13.91 8.41 -8.94
CA THR A 7 -14.39 7.03 -8.80
C THR A 7 -14.00 6.63 -7.40
N GLU A 8 -14.95 6.69 -6.45
CA GLU A 8 -14.74 6.18 -5.10
C GLU A 8 -14.34 4.71 -5.22
N ILE A 9 -13.12 4.40 -4.77
CA ILE A 9 -12.62 3.02 -4.82
C ILE A 9 -13.36 2.20 -3.77
N SER A 10 -14.04 1.14 -4.19
CA SER A 10 -14.77 0.26 -3.27
C SER A 10 -13.81 -0.65 -2.48
N SER A 11 -14.24 -1.09 -1.30
CA SER A 11 -13.48 -2.07 -0.49
C SER A 11 -13.16 -3.35 -1.27
N ASP A 12 -14.09 -3.86 -2.07
CA ASP A 12 -13.88 -5.05 -2.89
C ASP A 12 -12.85 -4.83 -4.00
N GLU A 13 -12.82 -3.63 -4.57
CA GLU A 13 -11.80 -3.26 -5.55
C GLU A 13 -10.41 -3.19 -4.91
N VAL A 14 -10.30 -2.60 -3.71
CA VAL A 14 -9.04 -2.57 -2.96
C VAL A 14 -8.56 -4.00 -2.68
N ILE A 15 -9.43 -4.88 -2.18
CA ILE A 15 -9.07 -6.28 -1.89
C ILE A 15 -8.57 -6.98 -3.16
N ARG A 16 -9.26 -6.83 -4.30
CA ARG A 16 -8.84 -7.43 -5.57
C ARG A 16 -7.48 -6.92 -6.03
N LYS A 17 -7.23 -5.61 -5.95
CA LYS A 17 -5.96 -5.01 -6.35
C LYS A 17 -4.82 -5.41 -5.42
N VAL A 18 -5.06 -5.46 -4.12
CA VAL A 18 -4.10 -5.96 -3.14
C VAL A 18 -3.72 -7.42 -3.44
N ALA A 19 -4.70 -8.29 -3.69
CA ALA A 19 -4.46 -9.69 -4.02
C ALA A 19 -3.62 -9.88 -5.30
N GLN A 20 -3.70 -8.95 -6.26
CA GLN A 20 -2.88 -8.98 -7.47
C GLN A 20 -1.42 -8.56 -7.21
N LEU A 21 -1.18 -7.72 -6.20
CA LEU A 21 0.15 -7.21 -5.86
C LEU A 21 0.91 -8.13 -4.89
N GLN A 22 0.21 -8.87 -4.03
CA GLN A 22 0.85 -9.77 -3.05
C GLN A 22 1.89 -10.74 -3.66
N PRO A 23 1.65 -11.39 -4.82
CA PRO A 23 2.62 -12.32 -5.41
C PRO A 23 3.94 -11.66 -5.85
N THR A 24 3.94 -10.37 -6.18
CA THR A 24 5.16 -9.66 -6.62
C THR A 24 6.05 -9.25 -5.44
N LEU A 25 5.50 -9.26 -4.22
CA LEU A 25 6.20 -8.94 -2.97
C LEU A 25 6.50 -10.18 -2.12
N GLY A 26 5.89 -11.32 -2.43
CA GLY A 26 6.03 -12.56 -1.66
C GLY A 26 7.45 -13.14 -1.66
N ALA A 27 7.73 -14.04 -0.72
CA ALA A 27 9.00 -14.75 -0.65
C ALA A 27 9.29 -15.50 -1.97
N GLY A 28 10.51 -15.37 -2.48
CA GLY A 28 10.93 -15.98 -3.75
C GLY A 28 10.54 -15.21 -5.02
N SER A 29 9.86 -14.06 -4.89
CA SER A 29 9.64 -13.16 -6.02
C SER A 29 10.95 -12.49 -6.47
N PRO A 30 11.09 -12.13 -7.76
CA PRO A 30 12.30 -11.49 -8.28
C PRO A 30 12.66 -10.18 -7.55
N PRO A 31 13.94 -9.76 -7.56
CA PRO A 31 14.31 -8.41 -7.13
C PRO A 31 13.48 -7.36 -7.85
N MET A 32 13.10 -6.30 -7.15
CA MET A 32 12.24 -5.25 -7.66
C MET A 32 13.03 -3.94 -7.72
N GLU A 33 12.82 -3.15 -8.78
CA GLU A 33 13.48 -1.85 -8.89
C GLU A 33 12.88 -0.85 -7.89
N GLU A 34 13.69 0.13 -7.48
CA GLU A 34 13.25 1.18 -6.56
C GLU A 34 11.99 1.90 -7.04
N LYS A 35 11.89 2.17 -8.36
CA LYS A 35 10.73 2.82 -8.96
C LYS A 35 9.44 2.00 -8.77
N GLU A 36 9.51 0.70 -9.02
CA GLU A 36 8.36 -0.21 -8.86
C GLU A 36 7.95 -0.30 -7.39
N MET A 37 8.93 -0.39 -6.48
CA MET A 37 8.68 -0.35 -5.05
C MET A 37 8.02 0.96 -4.62
N LEU A 38 8.45 2.10 -5.15
CA LEU A 38 7.82 3.40 -4.87
C LEU A 38 6.37 3.45 -5.35
N GLU A 39 6.08 2.90 -6.54
CA GLU A 39 4.71 2.86 -7.09
C GLU A 39 3.78 2.01 -6.22
N ILE A 40 4.24 0.85 -5.76
CA ILE A 40 3.47 0.00 -4.85
C ILE A 40 3.28 0.69 -3.48
N GLY A 41 4.32 1.29 -2.92
CA GLY A 41 4.24 2.03 -1.66
C GLY A 41 3.23 3.19 -1.72
N LYS A 42 3.25 3.97 -2.82
CA LYS A 42 2.28 5.04 -3.06
C LYS A 42 0.85 4.51 -3.19
N THR A 43 0.69 3.33 -3.79
CA THR A 43 -0.62 2.67 -3.90
C THR A 43 -1.15 2.26 -2.52
N ILE A 44 -0.29 1.72 -1.66
CA ILE A 44 -0.62 1.38 -0.26
C ILE A 44 -1.05 2.64 0.50
N LEU A 45 -0.24 3.71 0.44
CA LEU A 45 -0.54 4.98 1.09
C LEU A 45 -1.91 5.51 0.64
N HIS A 46 -2.15 5.52 -0.67
CA HIS A 46 -3.41 5.98 -1.26
C HIS A 46 -4.64 5.21 -0.75
N TYR A 47 -4.52 3.90 -0.52
CA TYR A 47 -5.62 3.12 0.05
C TYR A 47 -5.84 3.43 1.53
N LEU A 48 -4.76 3.64 2.29
CA LEU A 48 -4.84 3.98 3.71
C LEU A 48 -5.38 5.39 3.94
N GLU A 49 -5.05 6.38 3.11
CA GLU A 49 -5.64 7.72 3.16
C GLU A 49 -7.17 7.69 3.03
N ARG A 50 -7.71 6.68 2.36
CA ARG A 50 -9.16 6.43 2.22
C ARG A 50 -9.69 5.43 3.23
N GLY A 51 -8.88 5.06 4.24
CA GLY A 51 -9.16 3.97 5.15
C GLY A 51 -10.49 4.08 5.90
N GLN A 52 -10.96 5.30 6.18
CA GLN A 52 -12.26 5.54 6.80
C GLN A 52 -13.46 5.10 5.93
N LEU A 53 -13.27 4.98 4.61
CA LEU A 53 -14.27 4.51 3.66
C LEU A 53 -14.15 2.99 3.39
N LEU A 54 -13.12 2.35 3.93
CA LEU A 54 -12.84 0.94 3.73
C LEU A 54 -13.38 0.11 4.89
N ASN A 55 -13.89 -1.07 4.59
CA ASN A 55 -14.24 -2.03 5.62
C ASN A 55 -12.98 -2.64 6.26
N SER A 56 -13.15 -3.26 7.43
CA SER A 56 -12.05 -3.86 8.20
C SER A 56 -11.26 -4.90 7.41
N LYS A 57 -11.91 -5.65 6.52
CA LYS A 57 -11.24 -6.64 5.66
C LYS A 57 -10.33 -5.97 4.64
N ALA A 58 -10.78 -4.93 3.95
CA ALA A 58 -9.97 -4.20 2.99
C ALA A 58 -8.77 -3.53 3.68
N LEU A 59 -8.99 -2.90 4.85
CA LEU A 59 -7.90 -2.36 5.67
C LEU A 59 -6.88 -3.42 6.07
N HIS A 60 -7.35 -4.60 6.49
CA HIS A 60 -6.48 -5.72 6.82
C HIS A 60 -5.60 -6.15 5.65
N GLU A 61 -6.18 -6.31 4.46
CA GLU A 61 -5.43 -6.68 3.26
C GLU A 61 -4.37 -5.64 2.89
N VAL A 62 -4.71 -4.35 2.96
CA VAL A 62 -3.76 -3.25 2.70
C VAL A 62 -2.61 -3.25 3.70
N ASN A 63 -2.89 -3.50 4.99
CA ASN A 63 -1.85 -3.61 6.01
C ASN A 63 -0.95 -4.83 5.78
N THR A 64 -1.50 -5.96 5.36
CA THR A 64 -0.73 -7.15 4.96
C THR A 64 0.16 -6.84 3.76
N LEU A 65 -0.34 -6.11 2.77
CA LEU A 65 0.45 -5.69 1.61
C LEU A 65 1.62 -4.78 2.03
N PHE A 66 1.37 -3.83 2.94
CA PHE A 66 2.43 -2.98 3.50
C PHE A 66 3.51 -3.80 4.20
N TYR A 67 3.13 -4.79 5.00
CA TYR A 67 4.09 -5.66 5.67
C TYR A 67 5.01 -6.37 4.66
N LEU A 68 4.44 -7.00 3.62
CA LEU A 68 5.22 -7.65 2.57
C LEU A 68 6.14 -6.68 1.83
N TRP A 69 5.61 -5.50 1.50
CA TRP A 69 6.37 -4.45 0.84
C TRP A 69 7.54 -3.96 1.69
N ASN A 70 7.33 -3.73 2.99
CA ASN A 70 8.36 -3.21 3.88
C ASN A 70 9.45 -4.26 4.17
N THR A 71 9.09 -5.53 4.26
CA THR A 71 10.06 -6.64 4.34
C THR A 71 10.91 -6.68 3.08
N LYS A 72 10.29 -6.72 1.90
CA LYS A 72 11.03 -6.78 0.62
C LYS A 72 11.93 -5.56 0.41
N LYS A 73 11.44 -4.36 0.74
CA LYS A 73 12.24 -3.12 0.74
C LYS A 73 13.50 -3.30 1.58
N SER A 74 13.36 -3.80 2.80
CA SER A 74 14.46 -3.96 3.75
C SER A 74 15.50 -4.99 3.30
N ASP A 75 15.08 -6.02 2.55
CA ASP A 75 15.96 -7.06 2.05
C ASP A 75 16.76 -6.64 0.80
N SER A 76 16.22 -5.73 -0.02
CA SER A 76 16.77 -5.46 -1.36
C SER A 76 17.22 -4.03 -1.62
N LEU A 77 16.77 -3.03 -0.84
CA LEU A 77 16.97 -1.62 -1.18
C LEU A 77 17.23 -0.73 0.04
N ASN A 78 18.33 0.02 -0.01
CA ASN A 78 18.58 1.14 0.89
C ASN A 78 18.27 2.44 0.15
N SER A 79 17.05 2.95 0.32
CA SER A 79 16.59 4.20 -0.31
C SER A 79 15.88 5.07 0.70
N TYR A 80 16.37 6.31 0.83
CA TYR A 80 15.74 7.34 1.64
C TYR A 80 14.29 7.62 1.23
N ALA A 81 14.00 7.57 -0.07
CA ALA A 81 12.64 7.81 -0.57
C ALA A 81 11.68 6.70 -0.13
N LEU A 82 12.13 5.44 -0.17
CA LEU A 82 11.35 4.30 0.31
C LEU A 82 11.18 4.33 1.84
N ASP A 83 12.22 4.73 2.59
CA ASP A 83 12.14 4.87 4.05
C ASP A 83 11.18 5.97 4.48
N SER A 84 11.26 7.13 3.83
CA SER A 84 10.32 8.24 4.07
C SER A 84 8.88 7.82 3.82
N LEU A 85 8.63 7.08 2.74
CA LEU A 85 7.31 6.56 2.40
C LEU A 85 6.82 5.51 3.43
N ALA A 86 7.70 4.65 3.92
CA ALA A 86 7.36 3.68 4.96
C ALA A 86 6.93 4.35 6.27
N ILE A 87 7.62 5.43 6.66
CA ILE A 87 7.27 6.24 7.84
C ILE A 87 5.90 6.89 7.65
N GLU A 88 5.64 7.48 6.48
CA GLU A 88 4.35 8.11 6.16
C GLU A 88 3.20 7.11 6.23
N ILE A 89 3.35 5.93 5.61
CA ILE A 89 2.35 4.85 5.68
C ILE A 89 2.10 4.44 7.13
N THR A 90 3.17 4.26 7.93
CA THR A 90 3.05 3.87 9.34
C THR A 90 2.29 4.92 10.15
N ALA A 91 2.53 6.20 9.90
CA ALA A 91 1.81 7.29 10.56
C ALA A 91 0.30 7.24 10.26
N VAL A 92 -0.10 7.00 9.01
CA VAL A 92 -1.51 6.85 8.64
C VAL A 92 -2.14 5.62 9.30
N GLN A 93 -1.44 4.48 9.36
CA GLN A 93 -1.93 3.28 10.03
C GLN A 93 -2.18 3.50 11.53
N ILE A 94 -1.28 4.22 12.21
CA ILE A 94 -1.44 4.59 13.62
C ILE A 94 -2.66 5.50 13.79
N PHE A 95 -2.83 6.51 12.92
CA PHE A 95 -3.99 7.39 12.96
C PHE A 95 -5.30 6.60 12.82
N LEU A 96 -5.39 5.70 11.84
CA LEU A 96 -6.58 4.85 11.62
C LEU A 96 -6.85 3.88 12.77
N SER A 97 -5.82 3.44 13.49
CA SER A 97 -5.96 2.50 14.63
C SER A 97 -6.48 3.18 15.91
N ASN A 98 -6.48 4.51 15.96
CA ASN A 98 -6.93 5.31 17.10
C ASN A 98 -8.33 5.94 16.89
N LEU A 99 -9.01 5.62 15.79
CA LEU A 99 -10.39 6.01 15.49
C LEU A 99 -11.36 4.93 15.95
#